data_AF-A0A1I0E5X9-F1
#
_entry.id   AF-A0A1I0E5X9-F1
#
_cell.length_a   1.000
_cell.length_b   1.000
_cell.length_c   1.000
_cell.angle_alpha   90.00
_cell.angle_beta   90.00
_cell.angle_gamma   90.00
#
_symmetry.space_group_name_H-M   'P 1'
#
loop_
_entity.id
_entity.type
_entity.pdbx_description
1 polymer ?
#
loop_
_entity_poly.entity_id
_entity_poly.type
_entity_poly.pdbx_seq_one_letter_code
_entity_poly.pdbx_strand_id
1 'polypeptide(L)'
;MSRETEKVLLPADIPDILEKYGDLLCNYPQLPTKDSIYGNYKRTNKKLSVLFPLIEHPVHGKTGLHATEKYEDGYVTEYHYQWKIIIPKMGKLFHHISAWENEPHDAPWTPGKYKVKSEPHHHHHVPGNRDQRKENWDILTLDNAFSFVAHYIRSRDEYKP
;
A
#
# COMPACT_ATOMS: atom_id res chain seq x y z
N MET A 1 -3.64 -30.26 11.49
CA MET A 1 -3.17 -28.96 11.02
C MET A 1 -3.81 -27.92 11.93
N SER A 2 -3.02 -27.33 12.83
CA SER A 2 -3.48 -26.25 13.70
C SER A 2 -3.93 -25.09 12.83
N ARG A 3 -5.17 -24.63 13.00
CA ARG A 3 -5.62 -23.35 12.45
C ARG A 3 -4.69 -22.30 13.03
N GLU A 4 -3.77 -21.78 12.22
CA GLU A 4 -3.13 -20.51 12.51
C GLU A 4 -4.26 -19.53 12.82
N THR A 5 -4.21 -18.91 13.99
CA THR A 5 -5.22 -17.96 14.42
C THR A 5 -5.19 -16.84 13.39
N GLU A 6 -6.25 -16.69 12.61
CA GLU A 6 -6.36 -15.59 11.64
C GLU A 6 -6.04 -14.30 12.38
N LYS A 7 -4.98 -13.62 11.94
CA LYS A 7 -4.52 -12.40 12.58
C LYS A 7 -5.59 -11.35 12.37
N VAL A 8 -6.28 -10.98 13.45
CA VAL A 8 -7.31 -9.95 13.41
C VAL A 8 -6.65 -8.61 13.06
N LEU A 9 -7.09 -7.99 11.97
CA LEU A 9 -6.58 -6.71 11.49
C LEU A 9 -7.54 -5.59 11.89
N LEU A 10 -7.00 -4.55 12.54
CA LEU A 10 -7.76 -3.37 12.96
C LEU A 10 -7.61 -2.24 11.93
N PRO A 11 -8.64 -1.37 11.78
CA PRO A 11 -8.57 -0.21 10.90
C PRO A 11 -7.37 0.69 11.20
N ALA A 12 -6.78 1.30 10.17
CA ALA A 12 -5.65 2.19 10.36
C ALA A 12 -5.97 3.40 11.25
N ASP A 13 -5.07 3.70 12.19
CA ASP A 13 -5.09 4.90 13.01
C ASP A 13 -4.39 6.05 12.26
N ILE A 14 -5.16 6.81 11.50
CA ILE A 14 -4.64 7.92 10.68
C ILE A 14 -3.91 8.99 11.52
N PRO A 15 -4.45 9.46 12.67
CA PRO A 15 -3.70 10.32 13.59
C PRO A 15 -2.31 9.78 13.96
N ASP A 16 -2.21 8.51 14.37
CA ASP A 16 -0.93 7.88 14.73
C ASP A 16 0.02 7.77 13.53
N ILE A 17 -0.50 7.41 12.34
CA ILE A 17 0.29 7.42 11.09
C ILE A 17 0.85 8.82 10.78
N LEU A 18 0.03 9.87 10.96
CA LEU A 18 0.45 11.24 10.73
C LEU A 18 1.51 11.71 11.74
N GLU A 19 1.39 11.27 13.00
CA GLU A 19 2.36 11.56 14.05
C GLU A 19 3.72 10.89 13.76
N LYS A 20 3.72 9.60 13.40
CA LYS A 20 4.93 8.81 13.16
C LYS A 20 5.67 9.13 11.85
N TYR A 21 4.91 9.44 10.79
CA TYR A 21 5.44 9.54 9.43
C TYR A 21 5.20 10.91 8.78
N GLY A 22 4.73 11.89 9.54
CA GLY A 22 4.45 13.23 9.04
C GLY A 22 5.66 13.91 8.39
N ASP A 23 6.88 13.58 8.83
CA ASP A 23 8.15 14.04 8.25
C ASP A 23 8.33 13.60 6.79
N LEU A 24 7.67 12.52 6.38
CA LEU A 24 7.77 11.95 5.04
C LEU A 24 6.75 12.54 4.07
N LEU A 25 5.76 13.29 4.55
CA LEU A 25 4.65 13.73 3.72
C LEU A 25 4.98 15.06 3.02
N CYS A 26 4.48 15.20 1.79
CA CYS A 26 4.68 16.40 1.00
C CYS A 26 3.37 16.80 0.33
N ASN A 27 3.06 18.09 0.30
CA ASN A 27 1.95 18.60 -0.48
C ASN A 27 2.42 19.05 -1.86
N TYR A 28 1.96 18.37 -2.91
CA TYR A 28 2.24 18.75 -4.29
C TYR A 28 1.06 19.52 -4.90
N PRO A 29 1.24 20.80 -5.28
CA PRO A 29 0.16 21.61 -5.86
C PRO A 29 -0.47 21.02 -7.13
N GLN A 30 0.27 20.18 -7.84
CA GLN A 30 -0.19 19.53 -9.08
C GLN A 30 -1.10 18.31 -8.82
N LEU A 31 -1.20 17.85 -7.58
CA LEU A 31 -1.94 16.64 -7.23
C LEU A 31 -3.40 17.01 -6.89
N PRO A 32 -4.40 16.34 -7.49
CA PRO A 32 -5.79 16.48 -7.08
C PRO A 32 -5.96 16.10 -5.60
N THR A 33 -6.53 16.99 -4.80
CA THR A 33 -6.66 16.80 -3.35
C THR A 33 -7.78 15.83 -2.94
N LYS A 34 -8.63 15.39 -3.90
CA LYS A 34 -9.86 14.64 -3.60
C LYS A 34 -9.64 13.37 -2.78
N ASP A 35 -8.56 12.65 -3.04
CA ASP A 35 -8.24 11.42 -2.31
C ASP A 35 -6.97 11.57 -1.45
N SER A 36 -6.40 12.78 -1.35
CA SER A 36 -5.19 13.07 -0.56
C SER A 36 -5.49 13.18 0.93
N ILE A 37 -4.51 12.84 1.77
CA ILE A 37 -4.56 13.06 3.22
C ILE A 37 -4.75 14.54 3.61
N TYR A 38 -4.36 15.47 2.74
CA TYR A 38 -4.57 16.91 2.90
C TYR A 38 -5.91 17.43 2.34
N GLY A 39 -6.75 16.55 1.81
CA GLY A 39 -8.06 16.89 1.27
C GLY A 39 -9.17 16.01 1.82
N ASN A 40 -10.14 15.66 0.98
CA ASN A 40 -11.37 14.98 1.39
C ASN A 40 -11.27 13.46 1.19
N TYR A 41 -10.20 12.84 1.71
CA TYR A 41 -10.04 11.39 1.63
C TYR A 41 -11.25 10.66 2.23
N LYS A 42 -11.50 9.44 1.75
CA LYS A 42 -12.71 8.70 2.12
C LYS A 42 -12.45 7.87 3.35
N ARG A 43 -13.17 8.16 4.43
CA ARG A 43 -13.24 7.31 5.62
C ARG A 43 -14.69 7.15 6.06
N THR A 44 -15.14 5.91 6.15
CA THR A 44 -16.45 5.54 6.71
C THR A 44 -16.29 4.32 7.61
N ASN A 45 -17.36 3.90 8.28
CA ASN A 45 -17.40 2.63 9.01
C ASN A 45 -17.24 1.37 8.14
N LYS A 46 -17.18 1.51 6.80
CA LYS A 46 -17.06 0.40 5.85
C LYS A 46 -15.77 0.44 5.02
N LYS A 47 -15.11 1.59 4.93
CA LYS A 47 -13.94 1.74 4.06
C LYS A 47 -13.04 2.88 4.45
N LEU A 48 -11.76 2.72 4.08
CA LEU A 48 -10.78 3.77 3.95
C LEU A 48 -10.28 3.81 2.50
N SER A 49 -10.07 5.01 1.96
CA SER A 49 -9.32 5.25 0.73
C SER A 49 -8.65 6.60 0.85
N VAL A 50 -7.32 6.57 0.95
CA VAL A 50 -6.49 7.75 1.22
C VAL A 50 -5.13 7.62 0.52
N LEU A 51 -4.70 8.71 -0.10
CA LEU A 51 -3.39 8.86 -0.68
C LEU A 51 -2.53 9.75 0.22
N PHE A 52 -1.37 9.24 0.61
CA PHE A 52 -0.34 9.96 1.32
C PHE A 52 0.75 10.34 0.32
N PRO A 53 0.81 11.59 -0.16
CA PRO A 53 1.89 12.02 -1.03
C PRO A 53 3.16 12.16 -0.18
N LEU A 54 4.25 11.56 -0.65
CA LEU A 54 5.53 11.48 0.06
C LEU A 54 6.50 12.54 -0.48
N ILE A 55 7.54 12.87 0.27
CA ILE A 55 8.66 13.67 -0.21
C ILE A 55 9.31 13.02 -1.45
N GLU A 56 9.93 13.86 -2.28
CA GLU A 56 10.47 13.41 -3.56
C GLU A 56 11.64 12.44 -3.36
N HIS A 57 11.51 11.24 -3.90
CA HIS A 57 12.56 10.23 -3.91
C HIS A 57 13.52 10.51 -5.07
N PRO A 58 14.86 10.48 -4.88
CA PRO A 58 15.80 10.84 -5.95
C PRO A 58 15.72 9.92 -7.18
N VAL A 59 15.31 8.67 -7.00
CA VAL A 59 15.21 7.70 -8.09
C VAL A 59 13.79 7.56 -8.62
N HIS A 60 12.80 7.55 -7.72
CA HIS A 60 11.40 7.24 -8.06
C HIS A 60 10.57 8.52 -8.28
N GLY A 61 11.15 9.69 -8.02
CA GLY A 61 10.50 10.99 -8.16
C GLY A 61 9.40 11.21 -7.12
N LYS A 62 8.33 11.88 -7.54
CA LYS A 62 7.17 12.19 -6.69
C LYS A 62 6.31 10.95 -6.50
N THR A 63 6.43 10.34 -5.33
CA THR A 63 5.72 9.11 -4.97
C THR A 63 4.65 9.36 -3.91
N GLY A 64 3.80 8.37 -3.70
CA GLY A 64 2.82 8.36 -2.63
C GLY A 64 2.43 6.95 -2.25
N LEU A 65 1.99 6.79 -1.01
CA LEU A 65 1.40 5.55 -0.51
C LEU A 65 -0.13 5.69 -0.56
N HIS A 66 -0.78 4.90 -1.39
CA HIS A 66 -2.24 4.86 -1.50
C HIS A 66 -2.76 3.67 -0.71
N ALA A 67 -3.53 3.95 0.33
CA ALA A 67 -4.10 2.94 1.20
C ALA A 67 -5.60 2.82 0.95
N THR A 68 -6.06 1.59 0.76
CA THR A 68 -7.48 1.26 0.79
C THR A 68 -7.73 0.11 1.75
N GLU A 69 -8.78 0.22 2.56
CA GLU A 69 -9.22 -0.85 3.46
C GLU A 69 -10.74 -0.98 3.32
N LYS A 70 -11.25 -2.21 3.45
CA LYS A 70 -12.67 -2.51 3.63
C LYS A 70 -12.89 -3.08 5.03
N TYR A 71 -14.02 -2.71 5.62
CA TYR A 71 -14.35 -3.08 6.99
C TYR A 71 -15.63 -3.88 7.10
N GLU A 72 -15.60 -4.89 7.96
CA GLU A 72 -16.76 -5.67 8.42
C GLU A 72 -16.65 -5.85 9.93
N ASP A 73 -17.74 -5.57 10.66
CA ASP A 73 -17.79 -5.63 12.14
C ASP A 73 -16.66 -4.89 12.87
N GLY A 74 -16.12 -3.83 12.26
CA GLY A 74 -15.03 -3.02 12.83
C GLY A 74 -13.63 -3.56 12.56
N TYR A 75 -13.49 -4.64 11.78
CA TYR A 75 -12.22 -5.26 11.40
C TYR A 75 -11.92 -5.07 9.91
N VAL A 76 -10.63 -5.11 9.55
CA VAL A 76 -10.19 -5.06 8.15
C VAL A 76 -10.36 -6.44 7.54
N THR A 77 -11.21 -6.54 6.52
CA THR A 77 -11.39 -7.78 5.73
C THR A 77 -10.57 -7.75 4.46
N GLU A 78 -10.43 -6.59 3.83
CA GLU A 78 -9.56 -6.38 2.67
C GLU A 78 -8.70 -5.14 2.87
N TYR A 79 -7.45 -5.21 2.45
CA TYR A 79 -6.54 -4.08 2.35
C TYR A 79 -5.78 -4.11 1.02
N HIS A 80 -5.39 -2.93 0.57
CA HIS A 80 -4.45 -2.73 -0.52
C HIS A 80 -3.66 -1.45 -0.25
N TYR A 81 -2.37 -1.62 -0.02
CA TYR A 81 -1.42 -0.57 0.28
C TYR A 81 -0.42 -0.46 -0.88
N GLN A 82 -0.52 0.60 -1.67
CA GLN A 82 0.23 0.75 -2.92
C GLN A 82 1.19 1.93 -2.85
N TRP A 83 2.50 1.66 -2.92
CA TRP A 83 3.50 2.67 -3.18
C TRP A 83 3.64 2.90 -4.70
N LYS A 84 3.42 4.13 -5.14
CA LYS A 84 3.39 4.49 -6.56
C LYS A 84 3.91 5.89 -6.85
N ILE A 85 4.32 6.11 -8.08
CA ILE A 85 4.52 7.45 -8.66
C ILE A 85 3.15 8.11 -8.83
N ILE A 86 3.01 9.31 -8.27
CA ILE A 86 1.73 10.05 -8.24
C ILE A 86 1.67 11.18 -9.27
N ILE A 87 2.83 11.67 -9.71
CA ILE A 87 2.95 12.66 -10.78
C ILE A 87 3.93 12.08 -11.81
N PRO A 88 3.44 11.23 -12.73
CA PRO A 88 4.28 10.58 -13.72
C PRO A 88 4.80 11.57 -14.77
N LYS A 89 6.04 11.37 -15.22
CA LYS A 89 6.58 12.04 -16.42
C LYS A 89 6.27 11.25 -17.71
N MET A 90 5.98 9.95 -17.59
CA MET A 90 5.71 9.02 -18.70
C MET A 90 4.52 8.11 -18.33
N GLY A 91 3.79 7.58 -19.34
CA GLY A 91 2.44 7.00 -19.22
C GLY A 91 2.13 6.02 -18.05
N LYS A 92 0.83 5.78 -17.85
CA LYS A 92 0.22 5.12 -16.67
C LYS A 92 0.81 3.78 -16.21
N LEU A 93 1.48 3.04 -17.11
CA LEU A 93 2.01 1.71 -16.83
C LEU A 93 3.15 1.71 -15.81
N PHE A 94 3.91 2.81 -15.71
CA PHE A 94 5.15 2.89 -14.92
C PHE A 94 4.96 3.45 -13.51
N HIS A 95 3.72 3.51 -13.02
CA HIS A 95 3.46 4.15 -11.72
C HIS A 95 3.73 3.22 -10.54
N HIS A 96 3.59 1.91 -10.73
CA HIS A 96 3.74 0.95 -9.66
C HIS A 96 5.19 0.85 -9.19
N ILE A 97 5.42 0.92 -7.87
CA ILE A 97 6.72 0.64 -7.26
C ILE A 97 6.61 -0.65 -6.44
N SER A 98 5.66 -0.68 -5.52
CA SER A 98 5.39 -1.82 -4.64
C SER A 98 3.93 -1.81 -4.18
N ALA A 99 3.35 -2.96 -3.86
CA ALA A 99 2.04 -3.02 -3.21
C ALA A 99 1.84 -4.27 -2.35
N TRP A 100 1.09 -4.14 -1.27
CA TRP A 100 0.71 -5.23 -0.38
C TRP A 100 -0.81 -5.32 -0.31
N GLU A 101 -1.35 -6.51 -0.56
CA GLU A 101 -2.80 -6.73 -0.57
C GLU A 101 -3.14 -8.12 -0.03
N ASN A 102 -4.42 -8.33 0.29
CA ASN A 102 -4.96 -9.61 0.73
C ASN A 102 -6.21 -10.02 -0.06
N GLU A 103 -6.24 -9.74 -1.36
CA GLU A 103 -7.28 -10.28 -2.24
C GLU A 103 -7.00 -11.78 -2.48
N PRO A 104 -7.95 -12.68 -2.17
CA PRO A 104 -7.74 -14.12 -2.37
C PRO A 104 -7.71 -14.48 -3.86
N HIS A 105 -6.76 -15.34 -4.24
CA HIS A 105 -6.65 -15.88 -5.60
C HIS A 105 -6.99 -17.37 -5.68
N ASP A 106 -8.09 -17.75 -5.04
CA ASP A 106 -8.54 -19.13 -4.85
C ASP A 106 -9.40 -19.70 -6.00
N ALA A 107 -9.88 -18.85 -6.91
CA ALA A 107 -10.73 -19.28 -8.02
C ALA A 107 -10.09 -20.44 -8.83
N PRO A 108 -10.88 -21.44 -9.27
CA PRO A 108 -10.35 -22.63 -9.95
C PRO A 108 -9.56 -22.32 -11.22
N TRP A 109 -9.88 -21.22 -11.90
CA TRP A 109 -9.23 -20.79 -13.14
C TRP A 109 -8.03 -19.86 -12.91
N THR A 110 -7.71 -19.47 -11.67
CA THR A 110 -6.54 -18.64 -11.38
C THR A 110 -5.26 -19.36 -11.78
N PRO A 111 -4.47 -18.82 -12.73
CA PRO A 111 -3.17 -19.39 -13.08
C PRO A 111 -2.25 -19.53 -11.87
N GLY A 112 -1.55 -20.68 -11.76
CA GLY A 112 -0.68 -20.96 -10.61
C GLY A 112 0.42 -19.93 -10.36
N LYS A 113 0.88 -19.21 -11.40
CA LYS A 113 1.85 -18.11 -11.28
C LYS A 113 1.38 -16.92 -10.43
N TYR A 114 0.08 -16.81 -10.17
CA TYR A 114 -0.51 -15.74 -9.36
C TYR A 114 -0.81 -16.16 -7.92
N LYS A 115 -0.62 -17.45 -7.59
CA LYS A 115 -0.85 -18.01 -6.26
C LYS A 115 0.47 -18.05 -5.48
N VAL A 116 0.45 -17.55 -4.25
CA VAL A 116 1.56 -17.64 -3.30
C VAL A 116 1.19 -18.55 -2.11
N LYS A 117 2.12 -18.86 -1.22
CA LYS A 117 1.84 -19.68 -0.02
C LYS A 117 1.15 -18.87 1.08
N SER A 118 1.36 -17.57 1.11
CA SER A 118 0.81 -16.63 2.09
C SER A 118 -0.56 -16.11 1.73
N GLU A 119 -1.24 -16.72 0.75
CA GLU A 119 -2.59 -16.35 0.37
C GLU A 119 -3.50 -16.21 1.61
N PRO A 120 -4.33 -15.16 1.66
CA PRO A 120 -4.54 -14.19 0.58
C PRO A 120 -3.48 -13.07 0.52
N HIS A 121 -2.61 -12.99 1.52
CA HIS A 121 -1.62 -11.92 1.66
C HIS A 121 -0.50 -12.05 0.64
N HIS A 122 -0.25 -11.02 -0.15
CA HIS A 122 0.84 -11.05 -1.13
C HIS A 122 1.47 -9.67 -1.35
N HIS A 123 2.68 -9.70 -1.90
CA HIS A 123 3.49 -8.52 -2.19
C HIS A 123 3.78 -8.44 -3.69
N HIS A 124 3.28 -7.38 -4.32
CA HIS A 124 3.69 -6.92 -5.63
C HIS A 124 5.00 -6.17 -5.51
N HIS A 125 6.10 -6.85 -5.86
CA HIS A 125 7.42 -6.44 -5.40
C HIS A 125 8.29 -5.80 -6.48
N VAL A 126 7.90 -5.89 -7.76
CA VAL A 126 8.73 -5.41 -8.88
C VAL A 126 8.20 -4.07 -9.40
N PRO A 127 8.99 -2.98 -9.29
CA PRO A 127 8.62 -1.69 -9.89
C PRO A 127 8.30 -1.82 -11.37
N GLY A 128 7.22 -1.18 -11.81
CA GLY A 128 6.72 -1.23 -13.19
C GLY A 128 6.10 -2.57 -13.62
N ASN A 129 6.14 -3.61 -12.79
CA ASN A 129 5.57 -4.92 -13.10
C ASN A 129 4.73 -5.47 -11.95
N ARG A 130 3.46 -5.04 -11.91
CA ARG A 130 2.48 -5.49 -10.91
C ARG A 130 2.20 -7.00 -10.99
N ASP A 131 2.48 -7.69 -12.09
CA ASP A 131 2.13 -9.12 -12.17
C ASP A 131 3.07 -10.00 -11.32
N GLN A 132 4.21 -9.47 -10.88
CA GLN A 132 5.18 -10.20 -10.08
C GLN A 132 4.81 -10.18 -8.60
N ARG A 133 4.40 -11.34 -8.09
CA ARG A 133 3.96 -11.55 -6.71
C ARG A 133 4.96 -12.38 -5.93
N LYS A 134 5.07 -12.11 -4.63
CA LYS A 134 5.79 -12.94 -3.67
C LYS A 134 5.06 -13.02 -2.34
N GLU A 135 5.51 -13.95 -1.51
CA GLU A 135 5.02 -14.17 -0.15
C GLU A 135 5.05 -12.87 0.68
N ASN A 136 4.04 -12.67 1.52
CA ASN A 136 3.96 -11.54 2.43
C ASN A 136 3.29 -11.95 3.75
N TRP A 137 4.11 -12.28 4.74
CA TRP A 137 3.65 -12.60 6.09
C TRP A 137 3.72 -11.39 7.04
N ASP A 138 4.48 -10.36 6.65
CA ASP A 138 4.92 -9.31 7.56
C ASP A 138 4.16 -7.99 7.37
N ILE A 139 3.79 -7.64 6.13
CA ILE A 139 3.21 -6.32 5.82
C ILE A 139 1.69 -6.47 5.61
N LEU A 140 0.97 -6.40 6.73
CA LEU A 140 -0.48 -6.66 6.79
C LEU A 140 -1.29 -5.44 7.26
N THR A 141 -0.63 -4.36 7.67
CA THR A 141 -1.27 -3.13 8.16
C THR A 141 -0.68 -1.91 7.44
N LEU A 142 -1.41 -0.79 7.47
CA LEU A 142 -0.92 0.46 6.91
C LEU A 142 0.39 0.93 7.59
N ASP A 143 0.53 0.74 8.90
CA ASP A 143 1.75 1.06 9.65
C ASP A 143 2.96 0.24 9.18
N ASN A 144 2.77 -1.07 8.92
CA ASN A 144 3.84 -1.91 8.37
C ASN A 144 4.25 -1.45 6.97
N ALA A 145 3.27 -1.12 6.12
CA ALA A 145 3.54 -0.61 4.77
C ALA A 145 4.26 0.75 4.81
N PHE A 146 3.87 1.64 5.71
CA PHE A 146 4.55 2.91 5.94
C PHE A 146 5.97 2.71 6.45
N SER A 147 6.18 1.85 7.45
CA SER A 147 7.51 1.51 7.97
C SER A 147 8.44 1.02 6.87
N PHE A 148 7.94 0.15 5.99
CA PHE A 148 8.69 -0.33 4.83
C PHE A 148 9.06 0.81 3.89
N VAL A 149 8.10 1.63 3.47
CA VAL A 149 8.34 2.73 2.52
C VAL A 149 9.24 3.81 3.14
N ALA A 150 9.05 4.11 4.42
CA ALA A 150 9.83 5.08 5.18
C ALA A 150 11.33 4.78 5.15
N HIS A 151 11.71 3.50 5.19
CA HIS A 151 13.11 3.09 5.06
C HIS A 151 13.74 3.64 3.77
N TYR A 152 13.08 3.45 2.62
CA TYR A 152 13.59 3.90 1.31
C TYR A 152 13.52 5.41 1.14
N ILE A 153 12.47 6.04 1.65
CA ILE A 153 12.35 7.51 1.59
C ILE A 153 13.45 8.19 2.42
N ARG A 154 13.73 7.70 3.63
CA ARG A 154 14.74 8.28 4.54
C ARG A 154 16.17 7.97 4.12
N SER A 155 16.46 6.72 3.72
CA SER A 155 17.78 6.31 3.23
C SER A 155 18.10 6.94 1.88
N ARG A 156 17.07 7.27 1.10
CA ARG A 156 17.15 7.69 -0.31
C ARG A 156 17.63 6.58 -1.25
N ASP A 157 17.64 5.34 -0.77
CA ASP A 157 18.04 4.17 -1.54
C ASP A 157 16.95 3.74 -2.52
N GLU A 158 17.38 3.30 -3.69
CA GLU A 158 16.47 2.71 -4.67
C GLU A 158 15.88 1.40 -4.13
N TYR A 159 14.55 1.33 -4.03
CA TYR A 159 13.90 0.04 -3.82
C TYR A 159 14.14 -0.90 -5.01
N LYS A 160 14.83 -2.01 -4.72
CA LYS A 160 15.03 -3.14 -5.63
C LYS A 160 14.53 -4.42 -4.96
N PRO A 161 13.69 -5.21 -5.62
CA PRO A 161 13.07 -6.43 -5.09
C PRO A 161 14.02 -7.54 -4.65
#